data_AF-A0A930PI93-F1
#
_entry.id   AF-A0A930PI93-F1
#
_cell.length_a   1.000
_cell.length_b   1.000
_cell.length_c   1.000
_cell.angle_alpha   90.00
_cell.angle_beta   90.00
_cell.angle_gamma   90.00
#
_symmetry.space_group_name_H-M   'P 1'
#
loop_
_entity.id
_entity.type
_entity.pdbx_description
1 polymer ?
#
loop_
_entity_poly.entity_id
_entity_poly.type
_entity_poly.pdbx_seq_one_letter_code
_entity_poly.pdbx_strand_id
1 'polypeptide(L)' 'LYVFDKRMHMEFTPDTVTIGKCEQCGAPSNKFENCSNDSCRELVLLCPECAADDAKRHCVPECSVDREAAEANA' A
#
# COMPACT_ATOMS: atom_id res chain seq x y z
N LEU A 1 -14.38 -2.57 0.80
CA LEU A 1 -14.45 -2.16 2.25
C LEU A 1 -13.17 -2.60 2.95
N TYR A 2 -12.60 -1.78 3.84
CA TYR A 2 -11.49 -2.21 4.70
C TYR A 2 -12.02 -2.80 6.02
N VAL A 3 -11.55 -4.00 6.35
CA VAL A 3 -11.91 -4.71 7.59
C VAL A 3 -10.65 -4.93 8.43
N PHE A 4 -10.74 -4.66 9.73
CA PHE A 4 -9.60 -4.73 10.67
C PHE A 4 -9.29 -6.16 11.16
N ASP A 5 -9.60 -7.16 10.34
CA ASP A 5 -9.19 -8.55 10.56
C ASP A 5 -8.27 -9.02 9.42
N LYS A 6 -7.84 -10.29 9.46
CA LYS A 6 -6.91 -10.87 8.49
C LYS A 6 -7.37 -10.83 7.04
N ARG A 7 -8.65 -10.55 6.76
CA ARG A 7 -9.17 -10.46 5.40
C ARG A 7 -8.69 -9.19 4.71
N MET A 8 -8.47 -8.11 5.48
CA MET A 8 -8.12 -6.74 5.05
C MET A 8 -9.14 -6.08 4.12
N HIS A 9 -9.60 -6.77 3.08
CA HIS A 9 -10.53 -6.29 2.08
C HIS A 9 -11.65 -7.31 1.83
N MET A 10 -12.87 -6.81 1.64
CA MET A 10 -13.99 -7.62 1.15
C MET A 10 -14.90 -6.81 0.22
N GLU A 11 -15.45 -7.53 -0.76
CA GLU A 11 -16.56 -7.07 -1.60
C GLU A 11 -17.88 -7.55 -1.01
N PHE A 12 -18.88 -6.67 -0.99
CA PHE A 12 -20.22 -7.02 -0.51
C PHE A 12 -21.07 -7.68 -1.60
N THR A 13 -20.84 -7.29 -2.85
CA THR A 13 -21.54 -7.83 -4.02
C THR A 13 -20.58 -8.03 -5.19
N PRO A 14 -20.92 -8.89 -6.17
CA PRO A 14 -20.14 -9.03 -7.40
C PRO A 14 -20.08 -7.74 -8.24
N ASP A 15 -21.08 -6.87 -8.11
CA ASP A 15 -21.20 -5.61 -8.88
C ASP A 15 -20.40 -4.46 -8.26
N THR A 16 -19.46 -4.75 -7.36
CA THR A 16 -18.73 -3.70 -6.65
C THR A 16 -17.81 -2.95 -7.61
N VAL A 17 -17.94 -1.62 -7.61
CA VAL A 17 -17.12 -0.73 -8.43
C VAL A 17 -15.82 -0.43 -7.69
N THR A 18 -14.68 -0.72 -8.34
CA THR A 18 -13.36 -0.31 -7.84
C THR A 18 -13.19 1.21 -7.97
N ILE A 19 -13.21 1.92 -6.85
CA ILE A 19 -13.01 3.38 -6.79
C ILE A 19 -11.56 3.78 -6.53
N GLY A 20 -10.74 2.85 -6.04
CA GLY A 20 -9.35 3.10 -5.70
C GLY A 20 -8.44 3.05 -6.92
N LYS A 21 -7.30 3.74 -6.82
CA LYS A 21 -6.27 3.81 -7.85
C LYS A 21 -4.92 3.46 -7.24
N CYS A 22 -4.16 2.64 -7.94
CA CYS A 22 -2.79 2.30 -7.62
C CYS A 22 -1.97 3.59 -7.48
N GLU A 23 -1.31 3.76 -6.35
CA GLU A 23 -0.52 4.96 -6.06
C GLU A 23 0.73 5.08 -6.94
N GLN A 24 1.20 3.96 -7.52
CA GLN A 24 2.37 3.92 -8.38
C GLN A 24 2.07 4.19 -9.86
N CYS A 25 0.95 3.68 -10.38
CA CYS A 25 0.65 3.72 -11.82
C CYS A 25 -0.75 4.23 -12.18
N GLY A 26 -1.62 4.47 -11.19
CA GLY A 26 -2.99 4.95 -11.39
C GLY A 26 -4.01 3.90 -11.85
N ALA A 27 -3.62 2.65 -12.10
CA ALA A 27 -4.52 1.57 -12.46
C ALA A 27 -5.57 1.30 -11.35
N PRO A 28 -6.79 0.81 -11.66
CA PRO A 28 -7.77 0.48 -10.62
C PRO A 28 -7.22 -0.52 -9.60
N SER A 29 -7.40 -0.23 -8.32
CA SER A 29 -7.07 -1.16 -7.23
C SER A 29 -7.96 -0.95 -6.01
N ASN A 30 -8.20 -2.03 -5.28
CA ASN A 30 -8.87 -2.09 -3.98
C ASN A 30 -7.99 -2.78 -2.92
N LYS A 31 -6.75 -3.13 -3.25
CA LYS A 31 -5.86 -3.92 -2.40
C LYS A 31 -4.77 -3.05 -1.77
N PHE A 32 -4.76 -3.04 -0.45
CA PHE A 32 -3.70 -2.43 0.33
C PHE A 32 -2.59 -3.46 0.58
N GLU A 33 -1.34 -3.03 0.44
CA GLU A 33 -0.13 -3.79 0.74
C GLU A 33 0.70 -3.04 1.78
N ASN A 34 1.50 -3.77 2.56
CA ASN A 34 2.48 -3.10 3.43
C ASN A 34 3.55 -2.41 2.59
N CYS A 35 3.95 -1.22 3.03
CA CYS A 35 5.15 -0.57 2.55
C CYS A 35 6.34 -1.55 2.61
N SER A 36 7.22 -1.54 1.61
CA SER A 36 8.43 -2.37 1.60
C SER A 36 9.47 -1.95 2.64
N ASN A 37 9.33 -0.77 3.24
CA ASN A 37 10.08 -0.38 4.42
C ASN A 37 9.43 -1.03 5.66
N ASP A 38 10.10 -1.99 6.28
CA ASP A 38 9.60 -2.76 7.44
C ASP A 38 9.38 -1.90 8.71
N SER A 39 10.10 -0.78 8.84
CA SER A 39 9.90 0.21 9.90
C SER A 39 8.72 1.15 9.58
N CYS A 40 8.32 1.26 8.31
CA CYS A 40 7.14 1.98 7.84
C CYS A 40 5.90 1.11 8.05
N ARG A 41 4.96 1.54 8.91
CA ARG A 41 3.70 0.82 9.19
C ARG A 41 2.53 1.28 8.32
N GLU A 42 2.84 1.86 7.16
CA GLU A 42 1.84 2.35 6.23
C GLU A 42 1.38 1.27 5.26
N LEU A 43 0.11 1.39 4.87
CA LEU A 43 -0.51 0.58 3.85
C LEU A 43 -0.63 1.39 2.56
N VAL A 44 -0.21 0.81 1.44
CA VAL A 44 -0.18 1.44 0.12
C VAL A 44 -1.18 0.75 -0.78
N LEU A 45 -2.00 1.53 -1.50
CA LEU A 45 -2.94 0.98 -2.46
C LEU A 45 -2.21 0.65 -3.78
N LEU A 46 -2.07 -0.63 -4.07
CA LEU A 46 -1.29 -1.10 -5.23
C LEU A 46 -2.09 -2.06 -6.10
N CYS A 47 -1.90 -1.98 -7.42
CA CYS A 47 -2.39 -3.03 -8.31
C CYS A 47 -1.49 -4.29 -8.17
N PRO A 48 -1.96 -5.48 -8.61
CA PRO A 48 -1.17 -6.72 -8.49
C PRO A 48 0.21 -6.64 -9.14
N GLU A 49 0.34 -5.91 -10.25
CA GLU A 49 1.62 -5.74 -10.96
C GLU A 49 2.63 -4.90 -10.17
N CYS A 50 2.18 -3.80 -9.56
CA CYS A 50 3.05 -2.97 -8.71
C CYS A 50 3.36 -3.65 -7.36
N ALA A 51 2.42 -4.43 -6.81
CA ALA A 51 2.62 -5.17 -5.57
C ALA A 51 3.63 -6.31 -5.71
N ALA A 52 3.86 -6.83 -6.92
CA ALA A 52 4.83 -7.90 -7.16
C ALA A 52 6.30 -7.42 -7.15
N ASP A 53 6.54 -6.11 -7.07
CA ASP A 53 7.86 -5.48 -7.12
C ASP A 53 8.10 -4.64 -5.87
N ASP A 54 9.00 -5.10 -4.99
CA ASP A 54 9.31 -4.44 -3.72
C ASP A 54 9.77 -3.00 -3.87
N ALA A 55 10.45 -2.65 -4.97
CA ALA A 55 10.86 -1.29 -5.25
C ALA A 55 9.67 -0.36 -5.53
N LYS A 56 8.53 -0.92 -5.94
CA LYS A 56 7.27 -0.19 -6.16
C LYS A 56 6.34 -0.27 -4.96
N ARG A 57 6.65 -1.09 -3.95
CA ARG A 57 5.89 -1.18 -2.70
C ARG A 57 6.24 -0.08 -1.69
N HIS A 58 7.09 0.88 -2.03
CA HIS A 58 7.29 2.06 -1.18
C HIS A 58 6.03 2.94 -1.21
N CYS A 59 5.60 3.43 -0.04
CA CYS A 59 4.67 4.55 -0.01
C CYS A 59 5.37 5.83 -0.51
N VAL A 60 4.58 6.88 -0.70
CA VAL A 60 4.96 8.22 -1.20
C VAL A 60 6.35 8.71 -0.72
N PRO A 61 6.99 9.69 -1.42
CA PRO A 61 8.43 9.96 -1.33
C PRO A 61 9.03 10.18 0.07
N GLU A 62 8.19 10.51 1.05
CA GLU A 62 8.58 10.79 2.43
C GLU A 62 8.97 9.53 3.24
N CYS A 63 8.59 8.31 2.82
CA CYS A 63 9.05 7.06 3.47
C CYS A 63 10.27 6.42 2.78
N SER A 64 11.02 7.18 1.97
CA SER A 64 12.30 6.75 1.38
C SER A 64 13.44 6.59 2.38
N VAL A 65 13.22 6.98 3.64
CA VAL A 65 14.14 6.79 4.75
C VAL A 65 13.45 6.02 5.87
N ASP A 66 14.11 4.99 6.40
CA ASP A 66 13.70 4.37 7.66
C ASP A 66 13.64 5.48 8.71
N ARG A 67 12.47 5.69 9.33
CA ARG A 67 12.33 6.75 10.33
C ARG A 67 13.32 6.59 11.49
N GLU A 68 13.71 5.35 11.80
CA GLU A 68 14.82 5.04 12.73
C GLU A 68 16.19 5.53 12.23
N ALA A 69 16.46 5.52 10.91
CA ALA A 69 17.69 6.04 10.33
C ALA A 69 17.68 7.58 10.18
N ALA A 70 16.50 8.18 9.98
CA ALA A 70 16.33 9.64 9.95
C ALA A 70 16.51 10.27 11.34
N GLU A 71 16.03 9.61 12.40
CA GLU A 71 16.18 10.07 13.79
C GLU A 71 17.62 9.85 14.34
N ALA A 72 18.38 8.90 13.80
CA ALA A 72 19.76 8.63 14.23
C ALA A 72 20.80 9.66 13.76
N ASN A 73 20.42 10.60 12.89
CA ASN A 73 21.30 11.65 12.36
C ASN A 73 20.83 13.08 12.74
N ALA A 74 19.90 13.20 13.70
CA ALA A 74 19.40 14.48 14.23
C ALA A 74 20.02 14.82 15.60
#